data_AF-A0A1Q8RH49-F1
#
_entry.id   AF-A0A1Q8RH49-F1
#
_cell.length_a   1.000
_cell.length_b   1.000
_cell.length_c   1.000
_cell.angle_alpha   90.00
_cell.angle_beta   90.00
_cell.angle_gamma   90.00
#
_symmetry.space_group_name_H-M   'P 1'
#
loop_
_entity.id
_entity.type
_entity.pdbx_description
1 polymer ?
#
loop_
_entity_poly.entity_id
_entity_poly.type
_entity_poly.pdbx_seq_one_letter_code
_entity_poly.pdbx_strand_id
1 'polypeptide(L)'
;MAKKRKTKKQSPARGRRSRQRKKKKQMKYPVLAGLLLALLALTFFIYQHRFHVSASYKVNQKAIITADSSPMLYPYLFDLAADSLEQNATVQVEGYFLTKLKGKQVTLAKITLRGRSYYLDAKNLQIQQTNTINQYIASLNYPHAEITQAIYQQFKQQAYFGASAQPKGIIIHDTGNDSSSLQSEVSYMKQNYKSAGVFVHSFIDKDSIFQIADDRYMAQGAGPKGNPYYLQFELIREHSQENFARQLANAAYYTAVMLKKYQLPVTLGQKDASGTVWTHQMVSSYLGGTDHQDPDDYWNGAAAEFFASDYSVQDFLDLIQVYYNQL
;
A
#
# COMPACT_ATOMS: atom_id res chain seq x y z
N MET A 1 111.84 27.55 -2.60
CA MET A 1 110.94 26.80 -1.70
C MET A 1 109.48 27.08 -2.03
N ALA A 2 108.67 26.01 -2.13
CA ALA A 2 107.19 25.91 -2.12
C ALA A 2 106.34 26.94 -2.93
N LYS A 3 105.79 26.61 -4.10
CA LYS A 3 104.51 25.88 -4.37
C LYS A 3 103.28 26.35 -3.56
N LYS A 4 102.32 27.00 -4.25
CA LYS A 4 100.88 26.62 -4.45
C LYS A 4 100.13 27.80 -5.09
N ARG A 5 99.91 27.86 -6.41
CA ARG A 5 98.78 27.30 -7.20
C ARG A 5 97.39 27.47 -6.55
N LYS A 6 96.53 28.29 -7.19
CA LYS A 6 95.06 28.14 -7.35
C LYS A 6 94.56 29.34 -8.19
N THR A 7 94.30 29.22 -9.50
CA THR A 7 93.20 28.60 -10.28
C THR A 7 92.37 29.68 -10.99
N LYS A 8 92.11 29.43 -12.28
CA LYS A 8 91.56 30.31 -13.32
C LYS A 8 90.16 30.87 -13.00
N LYS A 9 89.93 32.11 -13.44
CA LYS A 9 88.61 32.74 -13.65
C LYS A 9 88.00 32.27 -14.99
N GLN A 10 86.76 31.77 -14.94
CA GLN A 10 85.71 31.63 -15.98
C GLN A 10 84.58 30.83 -15.29
N SER A 11 83.27 31.10 -15.30
CA SER A 11 82.34 32.02 -15.96
C SER A 11 81.09 32.15 -15.05
N PRO A 12 80.21 33.16 -15.17
CA PRO A 12 79.02 33.25 -14.32
C PRO A 12 77.88 32.42 -14.90
N ALA A 13 77.57 31.27 -14.29
CA ALA A 13 76.37 30.50 -14.60
C ALA A 13 75.16 31.10 -13.85
N ARG A 14 74.17 31.52 -14.65
CA ARG A 14 72.87 32.09 -14.27
C ARG A 14 72.15 31.28 -13.18
N GLY A 15 72.04 31.83 -11.97
CA GLY A 15 71.05 31.43 -10.98
C GLY A 15 69.72 32.15 -11.20
N ARG A 16 68.86 31.66 -12.10
CA ARG A 16 67.45 32.09 -12.19
C ARG A 16 66.70 31.57 -10.96
N ARG A 17 66.61 32.35 -9.88
CA ARG A 17 65.57 32.14 -8.86
C ARG A 17 64.25 32.71 -9.40
N SER A 18 63.51 31.91 -10.17
CA SER A 18 62.12 32.25 -10.51
C SER A 18 61.26 32.13 -9.24
N ARG A 19 60.84 33.26 -8.68
CA ARG A 19 59.64 33.30 -7.83
C ARG A 19 58.44 32.95 -8.72
N GLN A 20 58.12 31.66 -8.85
CA GLN A 20 56.82 31.25 -9.36
C GLN A 20 55.78 31.63 -8.30
N ARG A 21 55.18 32.81 -8.43
CA ARG A 21 53.86 33.07 -7.86
C ARG A 21 52.93 32.02 -8.47
N LYS A 22 52.55 31.00 -7.70
CA LYS A 22 51.45 30.10 -8.05
C LYS A 22 50.20 30.97 -8.22
N LYS A 23 49.88 31.35 -9.46
CA LYS A 23 48.55 31.90 -9.78
C LYS A 23 47.57 30.77 -9.47
N LYS A 24 46.86 30.87 -8.34
CA LYS A 24 45.67 30.05 -8.09
C LYS A 24 44.76 30.28 -9.31
N LYS A 25 44.61 29.27 -10.17
CA LYS A 25 43.60 29.28 -11.24
C LYS A 25 42.25 29.39 -10.53
N GLN A 26 41.70 30.59 -10.44
CA GLN A 26 40.30 30.76 -10.04
C GLN A 26 39.46 30.09 -11.12
N MET A 27 38.70 29.05 -10.73
CA MET A 27 37.71 28.46 -11.62
C MET A 27 36.75 29.55 -12.08
N LYS A 28 36.53 29.62 -13.39
CA LYS A 28 35.59 30.60 -13.96
C LYS A 28 34.18 30.22 -13.50
N TYR A 29 33.43 31.19 -12.99
CA TYR A 29 32.04 31.05 -12.53
C TYR A 29 31.13 30.16 -13.41
N PRO A 30 31.15 30.21 -14.77
CA PRO A 30 30.34 29.31 -15.58
C PRO A 30 30.70 27.81 -15.44
N VAL A 31 31.98 27.49 -15.18
CA VAL A 31 32.42 26.11 -14.92
C VAL A 31 31.91 25.64 -13.56
N LEU A 32 31.93 26.52 -12.56
CA LEU A 32 31.39 26.24 -11.22
C LEU A 32 29.86 26.01 -11.28
N ALA A 33 29.14 26.84 -12.02
CA ALA A 33 27.71 26.71 -12.24
C ALA A 33 27.35 25.42 -12.99
N GLY A 34 28.12 25.06 -14.03
CA GLY A 34 27.94 23.80 -14.76
C GLY A 34 28.16 22.56 -13.89
N LEU A 35 29.19 22.57 -13.02
CA LEU A 35 29.43 21.48 -12.07
C LEU A 35 28.32 21.38 -11.01
N LEU A 36 27.81 22.51 -10.52
CA LEU A 36 26.68 22.53 -9.58
C LEU A 36 25.43 21.95 -10.22
N LEU A 37 25.10 22.35 -11.46
CA LEU A 37 23.96 21.80 -12.20
C LEU A 37 24.11 20.30 -12.46
N ALA A 38 25.30 19.83 -12.81
CA ALA A 38 25.57 18.40 -12.99
C ALA A 38 25.43 17.63 -11.67
N LEU A 39 25.86 18.21 -10.54
CA LEU A 39 25.69 17.61 -9.21
C LEU A 39 24.21 17.57 -8.81
N LEU A 40 23.44 18.64 -9.08
CA LEU A 40 21.99 18.70 -8.85
C LEU A 40 21.25 17.69 -9.73
N ALA A 41 21.63 17.56 -11.00
CA ALA A 41 21.05 16.57 -11.90
C ALA A 41 21.38 15.14 -11.47
N LEU A 42 22.63 14.87 -11.04
CA LEU A 42 23.04 13.56 -10.55
C LEU A 42 22.36 13.20 -9.23
N THR A 43 22.22 14.15 -8.31
CA THR A 43 21.49 13.94 -7.05
C THR A 43 20.00 13.72 -7.29
N PHE A 44 19.38 14.49 -8.18
CA PHE A 44 18.00 14.27 -8.62
C PHE A 44 17.84 12.90 -9.31
N PHE A 45 18.78 12.50 -10.15
CA PHE A 45 18.77 11.18 -10.81
C PHE A 45 18.89 10.04 -9.78
N ILE A 46 19.85 10.12 -8.86
CA ILE A 46 20.00 9.14 -7.77
C ILE A 46 18.75 9.11 -6.88
N TYR A 47 18.13 10.26 -6.64
CA TYR A 47 16.88 10.39 -5.88
C TYR A 47 15.71 9.67 -6.56
N GLN A 48 15.46 9.96 -7.84
CA GLN A 48 14.43 9.27 -8.64
C GLN A 48 14.69 7.76 -8.69
N HIS A 49 15.96 7.35 -8.75
CA HIS A 49 16.32 5.94 -8.86
C HIS A 49 16.26 5.18 -7.53
N ARG A 50 16.41 5.87 -6.38
CA ARG A 50 16.39 5.26 -5.04
C ARG A 50 15.04 5.35 -4.34
N PHE A 51 14.17 6.28 -4.72
CA PHE A 51 12.90 6.51 -4.06
C PHE A 51 11.80 6.80 -5.08
N HIS A 52 11.13 5.73 -5.49
CA HIS A 52 9.97 5.81 -6.39
C HIS A 52 8.70 5.56 -5.59
N VAL A 53 7.81 6.55 -5.56
CA VAL A 53 6.44 6.39 -5.04
C VAL A 53 5.61 5.74 -6.15
N SER A 54 5.19 4.50 -5.94
CA SER A 54 4.40 3.75 -6.92
C SER A 54 2.93 4.17 -6.92
N ALA A 55 2.40 4.59 -5.76
CA ALA A 55 1.07 5.16 -5.63
C ALA A 55 0.98 6.06 -4.40
N SER A 56 0.08 7.04 -4.44
CA SER A 56 -0.29 7.83 -3.26
C SER A 56 -1.78 8.13 -3.27
N TYR A 57 -2.40 8.19 -2.10
CA TYR A 57 -3.82 8.48 -1.94
C TYR A 57 -4.05 9.31 -0.69
N LYS A 58 -5.08 10.17 -0.74
CA LYS A 58 -5.46 11.05 0.37
C LYS A 58 -6.43 10.33 1.29
N VAL A 59 -6.31 10.62 2.57
CA VAL A 59 -7.25 10.18 3.61
C VAL A 59 -7.53 11.34 4.56
N ASN A 60 -8.59 11.20 5.35
CA ASN A 60 -8.90 12.09 6.46
C ASN A 60 -9.18 11.21 7.69
N GLN A 61 -8.11 10.74 8.34
CA GLN A 61 -8.19 9.82 9.46
C GLN A 61 -7.42 10.38 10.66
N LYS A 62 -7.87 10.05 11.87
CA LYS A 62 -7.08 10.29 13.07
C LYS A 62 -6.35 9.02 13.49
N ALA A 63 -5.13 9.17 13.98
CA ALA A 63 -4.34 8.06 14.48
C ALA A 63 -3.56 8.46 15.72
N ILE A 64 -3.20 7.48 16.54
CA ILE A 64 -2.27 7.63 17.65
C ILE A 64 -0.92 7.10 17.20
N ILE A 65 0.13 7.85 17.53
CA ILE A 65 1.52 7.38 17.45
C ILE A 65 2.04 7.23 18.87
N THR A 66 2.60 6.06 19.18
CA THR A 66 3.19 5.78 20.49
C THR A 66 4.70 6.06 20.47
N ALA A 67 5.19 6.80 21.46
CA ALA A 67 6.61 7.14 21.57
C ALA A 67 7.48 5.89 21.83
N ASP A 68 6.95 4.87 22.51
CA ASP A 68 7.66 3.62 22.82
C ASP A 68 8.11 2.86 21.57
N SER A 69 7.42 3.05 20.43
CA SER A 69 7.83 2.50 19.13
C SER A 69 9.03 3.22 18.50
N SER A 70 9.49 4.32 19.11
CA SER A 70 10.56 5.21 18.60
C SER A 70 10.41 5.55 17.11
N PRO A 71 9.25 6.08 16.70
CA PRO A 71 8.96 6.32 15.30
C PRO A 71 9.85 7.46 14.77
N MET A 72 10.41 7.25 13.59
CA MET A 72 11.17 8.27 12.88
C MET A 72 10.20 9.19 12.12
N LEU A 73 10.23 10.48 12.43
CA LEU A 73 9.40 11.50 11.79
C LEU A 73 10.23 12.27 10.77
N TYR A 74 9.95 12.10 9.48
CA TYR A 74 10.67 12.75 8.40
C TYR A 74 9.93 14.01 7.95
N PRO A 75 10.53 15.23 8.02
CA PRO A 75 9.85 16.47 7.62
C PRO A 75 9.48 16.50 6.14
N TYR A 76 10.27 15.82 5.31
CA TYR A 76 10.03 15.62 3.91
C TYR A 76 10.06 14.12 3.62
N LEU A 77 9.30 13.69 2.61
CA LEU A 77 9.67 12.42 1.98
C LEU A 77 11.17 12.56 1.64
N PHE A 78 11.95 11.50 1.86
CA PHE A 78 13.34 11.43 1.39
C PHE A 78 14.39 12.20 2.23
N ASP A 79 14.05 12.67 3.44
CA ASP A 79 15.04 13.25 4.37
C ASP A 79 15.84 12.15 5.12
N LEU A 80 17.13 12.42 5.39
CA LEU A 80 17.98 11.58 6.26
C LEU A 80 17.90 12.03 7.72
N ALA A 81 17.44 13.27 7.96
CA ALA A 81 17.18 13.79 9.29
C ALA A 81 15.76 13.42 9.71
N ALA A 82 15.64 12.61 10.75
CA ALA A 82 14.37 12.29 11.38
C ALA A 82 14.29 12.99 12.74
N ASP A 83 13.14 13.59 13.01
CA ASP A 83 12.78 14.02 14.36
C ASP A 83 12.34 12.79 15.16
N SER A 84 12.61 12.80 16.46
CA SER A 84 12.09 11.80 17.39
C SER A 84 10.76 12.25 17.99
N LEU A 85 9.82 11.33 18.12
CA LEU A 85 8.62 11.58 18.90
C LEU A 85 8.91 11.45 20.41
N GLU A 86 8.70 12.53 21.16
CA GLU A 86 8.99 12.57 22.60
C GLU A 86 7.88 11.96 23.48
N GLN A 87 6.63 12.04 23.02
CA GLN A 87 5.44 11.59 23.76
C GLN A 87 4.36 11.11 22.80
N ASN A 88 3.46 10.26 23.28
CA ASN A 88 2.31 9.81 22.50
C ASN A 88 1.54 11.01 21.95
N ALA A 89 1.14 10.93 20.68
CA ALA A 89 0.44 12.02 20.02
C ALA A 89 -0.72 11.48 19.19
N THR A 90 -1.87 12.17 19.28
CA THR A 90 -2.93 12.04 18.29
C THR A 90 -2.59 12.95 17.11
N VAL A 91 -2.63 12.38 15.91
CA VAL A 91 -2.27 13.06 14.66
C VAL A 91 -3.37 12.94 13.62
N GLN A 92 -3.42 13.93 12.75
CA GLN A 92 -4.21 13.85 11.53
C GLN A 92 -3.37 13.14 10.46
N VAL A 93 -3.89 12.06 9.88
CA VAL A 93 -3.33 11.41 8.69
C VAL A 93 -3.98 12.04 7.46
N GLU A 94 -3.16 12.52 6.53
CA GLU A 94 -3.60 13.22 5.32
C GLU A 94 -3.49 12.37 4.05
N GLY A 95 -2.69 11.32 4.09
CA GLY A 95 -2.49 10.45 2.94
C GLY A 95 -1.41 9.40 3.17
N TYR A 96 -1.38 8.44 2.26
CA TYR A 96 -0.42 7.34 2.24
C TYR A 96 0.36 7.31 0.93
N PHE A 97 1.58 6.80 1.01
CA PHE A 97 2.54 6.74 -0.08
C PHE A 97 3.15 5.34 -0.11
N LEU A 98 2.87 4.58 -1.17
CA LEU A 98 3.49 3.29 -1.42
C LEU A 98 4.84 3.53 -2.07
N THR A 99 5.90 3.04 -1.45
CA THR A 99 7.26 3.26 -1.93
C THR A 99 8.13 2.03 -1.66
N LYS A 100 9.36 2.07 -2.15
CA LYS A 100 10.40 1.08 -1.85
C LYS A 100 11.54 1.75 -1.09
N LEU A 101 11.82 1.26 0.12
CA LEU A 101 12.97 1.66 0.92
C LEU A 101 13.98 0.53 0.95
N LYS A 102 15.17 0.76 0.38
CA LYS A 102 16.24 -0.26 0.25
C LYS A 102 15.73 -1.58 -0.39
N GLY A 103 14.87 -1.45 -1.40
CA GLY A 103 14.26 -2.58 -2.12
C GLY A 103 13.07 -3.25 -1.43
N LYS A 104 12.76 -2.90 -0.18
CA LYS A 104 11.57 -3.41 0.53
C LYS A 104 10.38 -2.48 0.32
N GLN A 105 9.20 -3.05 0.08
CA GLN A 105 7.96 -2.27 0.02
C GLN A 105 7.68 -1.66 1.39
N VAL A 106 7.29 -0.38 1.42
CA VAL A 106 6.94 0.35 2.64
C VAL A 106 5.76 1.26 2.32
N THR A 107 4.81 1.34 3.26
CA THR A 107 3.75 2.35 3.24
C THR A 107 4.13 3.48 4.17
N LEU A 108 4.34 4.68 3.62
CA LEU A 108 4.55 5.88 4.43
C LEU A 108 3.22 6.61 4.61
N ALA A 109 2.96 7.10 5.82
CA ALA A 109 1.85 7.99 6.09
C ALA A 109 2.35 9.43 6.16
N LYS A 110 1.63 10.35 5.52
CA LYS A 110 1.78 11.79 5.75
C LYS A 110 0.84 12.20 6.87
N ILE A 111 1.40 12.78 7.91
CA ILE A 111 0.68 13.25 9.08
C ILE A 111 0.87 14.74 9.29
N THR A 112 -0.02 15.35 10.07
CA THR A 112 0.16 16.68 10.64
C THR A 112 0.24 16.59 12.16
N LEU A 113 1.37 17.05 12.71
CA LEU A 113 1.68 17.08 14.13
C LEU A 113 2.09 18.51 14.53
N ARG A 114 1.37 19.12 15.48
CA ARG A 114 1.64 20.48 15.98
C ARG A 114 1.76 21.53 14.85
N GLY A 115 0.94 21.40 13.81
CA GLY A 115 0.90 22.31 12.66
C GLY A 115 2.02 22.11 11.63
N ARG A 116 2.83 21.04 11.75
CA ARG A 116 3.86 20.67 10.76
C ARG A 116 3.54 19.31 10.14
N SER A 117 3.84 19.16 8.86
CA SER A 117 3.71 17.87 8.18
C SER A 117 4.94 17.00 8.40
N TYR A 118 4.72 15.71 8.61
CA TYR A 118 5.75 14.69 8.71
C TYR A 118 5.35 13.45 7.91
N TYR A 119 6.35 12.64 7.57
CA TYR A 119 6.19 11.31 7.01
C TYR A 119 6.74 10.29 7.99
N LEU A 120 6.08 9.16 8.14
CA LEU A 120 6.55 8.04 8.93
C LEU A 120 6.10 6.71 8.34
N ASP A 121 6.75 5.62 8.76
CA ASP A 121 6.30 4.27 8.43
C ASP A 121 4.93 4.02 9.09
N ALA A 122 3.94 3.70 8.26
CA ALA A 122 2.53 3.63 8.64
C ALA A 122 2.25 2.56 9.70
N LYS A 123 3.13 1.55 9.85
CA LYS A 123 3.01 0.53 10.90
C LYS A 123 3.06 1.10 12.33
N ASN A 124 3.58 2.32 12.50
CA ASN A 124 3.62 3.00 13.79
C ASN A 124 2.33 3.80 14.08
N LEU A 125 1.33 3.73 13.19
CA LEU A 125 0.04 4.36 13.38
C LEU A 125 -0.97 3.36 13.95
N GLN A 126 -1.65 3.78 15.01
CA GLN A 126 -2.88 3.15 15.48
C GLN A 126 -4.06 4.02 15.03
N ILE A 127 -4.73 3.61 13.95
CA ILE A 127 -5.90 4.34 13.43
C ILE A 127 -7.00 4.35 14.49
N GLN A 128 -7.57 5.52 14.75
CA GLN A 128 -8.70 5.68 15.66
C GLN A 128 -9.99 5.30 14.93
N GLN A 129 -10.55 4.14 15.28
CA GLN A 129 -11.80 3.66 14.70
C GLN A 129 -13.01 4.45 15.22
N THR A 130 -13.87 4.89 14.31
CA THR A 130 -15.11 5.62 14.64
C THR A 130 -16.34 4.72 14.62
N ASN A 131 -16.35 3.69 13.77
CA ASN A 131 -17.44 2.73 13.68
C ASN A 131 -17.41 1.72 14.84
N THR A 132 -18.57 1.41 15.41
CA THR A 132 -18.71 0.54 16.59
C THR A 132 -18.20 -0.88 16.34
N ILE A 133 -18.41 -1.43 15.14
CA ILE A 133 -17.94 -2.77 14.76
C ILE A 133 -16.43 -2.78 14.63
N ASN A 134 -15.84 -1.76 13.98
CA ASN A 134 -14.39 -1.64 13.90
C ASN A 134 -13.74 -1.41 15.28
N GLN A 135 -14.38 -0.67 16.17
CA GLN A 135 -13.94 -0.54 17.58
C GLN A 135 -13.96 -1.89 18.31
N TYR A 136 -15.00 -2.69 18.08
CA TYR A 136 -15.08 -4.05 18.62
C TYR A 136 -13.97 -4.94 18.06
N ILE A 137 -13.73 -4.95 16.76
CA ILE A 137 -12.60 -5.67 16.13
C ILE A 137 -11.26 -5.20 16.69
N ALA A 138 -11.07 -3.89 16.90
CA ALA A 138 -9.87 -3.34 17.53
C ALA A 138 -9.68 -3.84 18.96
N SER A 139 -10.77 -4.02 19.73
CA SER A 139 -10.74 -4.57 21.09
C SER A 139 -10.32 -6.05 21.12
N LEU A 140 -10.57 -6.77 20.02
CA LEU A 140 -10.09 -8.14 19.80
C LEU A 140 -8.64 -8.19 19.26
N ASN A 141 -7.96 -7.05 19.20
CA ASN A 141 -6.61 -6.90 18.66
C ASN A 141 -6.49 -7.32 17.18
N TYR A 142 -7.48 -6.95 16.36
CA TYR A 142 -7.47 -7.16 14.90
C TYR A 142 -7.15 -8.62 14.51
N PRO A 143 -7.96 -9.60 14.95
CA PRO A 143 -7.71 -11.00 14.65
C PRO A 143 -7.79 -11.27 13.14
N HIS A 144 -7.12 -12.32 12.68
CA HIS A 144 -7.34 -12.84 11.33
C HIS A 144 -7.03 -14.34 11.28
N ALA A 145 -7.68 -15.05 10.37
CA ALA A 145 -7.34 -16.41 9.99
C ALA A 145 -6.11 -16.45 9.08
N GLU A 146 -5.51 -17.64 8.94
CA GLU A 146 -4.51 -17.90 7.92
C GLU A 146 -5.17 -18.05 6.54
N ILE A 147 -4.48 -17.57 5.50
CA ILE A 147 -4.93 -17.74 4.13
C ILE A 147 -4.57 -19.16 3.69
N THR A 148 -5.59 -19.97 3.41
CA THR A 148 -5.44 -21.34 2.91
C THR A 148 -5.91 -21.41 1.46
N GLN A 149 -5.43 -22.42 0.72
CA GLN A 149 -5.74 -22.52 -0.71
C GLN A 149 -5.95 -23.96 -1.17
N ALA A 150 -6.89 -24.13 -2.09
CA ALA A 150 -7.05 -25.32 -2.92
C ALA A 150 -7.44 -24.89 -4.33
N ILE A 151 -6.44 -24.61 -5.17
CA ILE A 151 -6.66 -24.07 -6.51
C ILE A 151 -7.23 -25.14 -7.45
N TYR A 152 -8.48 -24.97 -7.87
CA TYR A 152 -9.15 -25.92 -8.76
C TYR A 152 -8.90 -25.59 -10.24
N GLN A 153 -8.26 -26.51 -10.96
CA GLN A 153 -7.88 -26.33 -12.36
C GLN A 153 -9.05 -26.29 -13.36
N GLN A 154 -10.26 -26.64 -12.90
CA GLN A 154 -11.45 -26.56 -13.75
C GLN A 154 -11.86 -25.12 -14.04
N PHE A 155 -11.55 -24.18 -13.14
CA PHE A 155 -11.87 -22.77 -13.33
C PHE A 155 -10.99 -22.15 -14.41
N LYS A 156 -11.60 -21.34 -15.29
CA LYS A 156 -10.92 -20.77 -16.45
C LYS A 156 -9.82 -19.80 -16.01
N GLN A 157 -8.60 -20.05 -16.47
CA GLN A 157 -7.46 -19.16 -16.25
C GLN A 157 -7.34 -18.16 -17.40
N GLN A 158 -8.13 -17.09 -17.33
CA GLN A 158 -8.05 -15.98 -18.28
C GLN A 158 -7.30 -14.80 -17.66
N ALA A 159 -6.31 -14.26 -18.37
CA ALA A 159 -5.56 -13.10 -17.88
C ALA A 159 -6.46 -11.88 -17.67
N TYR A 160 -6.12 -11.05 -16.68
CA TYR A 160 -6.74 -9.74 -16.52
C TYR A 160 -6.55 -8.88 -17.77
N PHE A 161 -7.50 -7.98 -18.00
CA PHE A 161 -7.44 -7.05 -19.11
C PHE A 161 -6.45 -5.91 -18.82
N GLY A 162 -5.58 -5.64 -19.80
CA GLY A 162 -4.61 -4.56 -19.77
C GLY A 162 -3.17 -5.05 -19.93
N ALA A 163 -2.26 -4.12 -20.17
CA ALA A 163 -0.85 -4.45 -20.50
C ALA A 163 -0.10 -5.16 -19.36
N SER A 164 -0.47 -4.94 -18.10
CA SER A 164 0.13 -5.60 -16.95
C SER A 164 -0.38 -7.03 -16.72
N ALA A 165 -1.54 -7.38 -17.30
CA ALA A 165 -2.27 -8.62 -16.97
C ALA A 165 -2.44 -8.84 -15.45
N GLN A 166 -2.60 -7.75 -14.68
CA GLN A 166 -2.76 -7.75 -13.24
C GLN A 166 -4.11 -7.13 -12.83
N PRO A 167 -4.65 -7.50 -11.65
CA PRO A 167 -5.86 -6.87 -11.14
C PRO A 167 -5.63 -5.39 -10.83
N LYS A 168 -6.69 -4.61 -10.96
CA LYS A 168 -6.78 -3.19 -10.58
C LYS A 168 -7.33 -2.98 -9.17
N GLY A 169 -7.79 -4.05 -8.53
CA GLY A 169 -8.48 -3.98 -7.24
C GLY A 169 -9.19 -5.29 -6.92
N ILE A 170 -10.18 -5.19 -6.04
CA ILE A 170 -10.95 -6.31 -5.50
C ILE A 170 -12.41 -5.92 -5.33
N ILE A 171 -13.30 -6.86 -5.65
CA ILE A 171 -14.75 -6.77 -5.46
C ILE A 171 -15.13 -7.69 -4.31
N ILE A 172 -15.94 -7.15 -3.41
CA ILE A 172 -16.48 -7.82 -2.24
C ILE A 172 -17.90 -8.24 -2.56
N HIS A 173 -18.20 -9.50 -2.29
CA HIS A 173 -19.51 -10.12 -2.44
C HIS A 173 -19.98 -10.71 -1.11
N ASP A 174 -21.27 -11.00 -1.00
CA ASP A 174 -21.82 -11.95 -0.04
C ASP A 174 -22.62 -13.02 -0.78
N THR A 175 -22.70 -14.22 -0.21
CA THR A 175 -23.26 -15.37 -0.92
C THR A 175 -24.77 -15.30 -1.15
N GLY A 176 -25.46 -14.34 -0.54
CA GLY A 176 -26.92 -14.25 -0.61
C GLY A 176 -27.64 -15.39 0.10
N ASN A 177 -26.92 -16.23 0.86
CA ASN A 177 -27.43 -17.50 1.38
C ASN A 177 -27.18 -17.63 2.90
N ASP A 178 -28.23 -17.34 3.67
CA ASP A 178 -28.25 -17.35 5.15
C ASP A 178 -28.11 -18.74 5.78
N SER A 179 -28.03 -19.83 5.00
CA SER A 179 -27.94 -21.19 5.56
C SER A 179 -26.69 -21.94 5.10
N SER A 180 -25.83 -21.26 4.35
CA SER A 180 -24.66 -21.87 3.75
C SER A 180 -23.46 -21.92 4.69
N SER A 181 -22.63 -22.93 4.50
CA SER A 181 -21.25 -22.94 4.99
C SER A 181 -20.27 -22.68 3.86
N LEU A 182 -19.04 -22.28 4.21
CA LEU A 182 -17.95 -22.12 3.24
C LEU A 182 -17.78 -23.35 2.34
N GLN A 183 -17.76 -24.55 2.91
CA GLN A 183 -17.58 -25.78 2.14
C GLN A 183 -18.78 -26.08 1.23
N SER A 184 -19.99 -25.73 1.65
CA SER A 184 -21.19 -25.91 0.82
C SER A 184 -21.16 -24.98 -0.39
N GLU A 185 -20.74 -23.72 -0.22
CA GLU A 185 -20.64 -22.73 -1.31
C GLU A 185 -19.51 -23.06 -2.28
N VAL A 186 -18.35 -23.46 -1.77
CA VAL A 186 -17.25 -23.97 -2.61
C VAL A 186 -17.71 -25.19 -3.41
N SER A 187 -18.40 -26.13 -2.76
CA SER A 187 -18.88 -27.35 -3.41
C SER A 187 -19.93 -27.04 -4.48
N TYR A 188 -20.85 -26.12 -4.19
CA TYR A 188 -21.88 -25.66 -5.11
C TYR A 188 -21.25 -24.96 -6.32
N MET A 189 -20.34 -24.02 -6.11
CA MET A 189 -19.65 -23.29 -7.17
C MET A 189 -18.89 -24.26 -8.08
N LYS A 190 -18.18 -25.24 -7.51
CA LYS A 190 -17.45 -26.24 -8.30
C LYS A 190 -18.37 -27.10 -9.17
N GLN A 191 -19.51 -27.53 -8.63
CA GLN A 191 -20.46 -28.39 -9.35
C GLN A 191 -21.16 -27.64 -10.48
N ASN A 192 -21.52 -26.38 -10.23
CA ASN A 192 -22.27 -25.56 -11.17
C ASN A 192 -21.39 -24.82 -12.18
N TYR A 193 -20.08 -24.74 -11.97
CA TYR A 193 -19.21 -23.97 -12.86
C TYR A 193 -19.29 -24.41 -14.33
N LYS A 194 -19.43 -25.71 -14.61
CA LYS A 194 -19.52 -26.20 -16.00
C LYS A 194 -20.74 -25.64 -16.75
N SER A 195 -21.86 -25.42 -16.06
CA SER A 195 -23.09 -24.87 -16.66
C SER A 195 -23.17 -23.34 -16.54
N ALA A 196 -22.78 -22.77 -15.40
CA ALA A 196 -22.92 -21.35 -15.11
C ALA A 196 -21.73 -20.51 -15.63
N GLY A 197 -20.53 -21.07 -15.65
CA GLY A 197 -19.30 -20.35 -16.01
C GLY A 197 -18.89 -19.26 -15.00
N VAL A 198 -19.48 -19.26 -13.81
CA VAL A 198 -19.27 -18.28 -12.73
C VAL A 198 -18.45 -18.90 -11.60
N PHE A 199 -17.47 -18.15 -11.11
CA PHE A 199 -16.72 -18.44 -9.87
C PHE A 199 -16.09 -17.15 -9.34
N VAL A 200 -15.63 -17.18 -8.08
CA VAL A 200 -14.80 -16.14 -7.46
C VAL A 200 -13.45 -16.71 -7.00
N HIS A 201 -12.53 -15.86 -6.55
CA HIS A 201 -11.20 -16.30 -6.15
C HIS A 201 -11.19 -17.00 -4.80
N SER A 202 -11.98 -16.50 -3.86
CA SER A 202 -11.92 -16.90 -2.45
C SER A 202 -13.27 -16.83 -1.76
N PHE A 203 -13.42 -17.61 -0.70
CA PHE A 203 -14.53 -17.55 0.25
C PHE A 203 -14.00 -17.23 1.63
N ILE A 204 -14.74 -16.42 2.39
CA ILE A 204 -14.34 -15.96 3.72
C ILE A 204 -15.50 -16.13 4.69
N ASP A 205 -15.24 -16.81 5.80
CA ASP A 205 -16.10 -16.87 6.97
C ASP A 205 -15.34 -16.36 8.21
N LYS A 206 -15.94 -16.46 9.40
CA LYS A 206 -15.32 -16.09 10.68
C LYS A 206 -14.00 -16.80 11.01
N ASP A 207 -13.77 -18.01 10.51
CA ASP A 207 -12.64 -18.88 10.90
C ASP A 207 -11.63 -19.08 9.76
N SER A 208 -12.03 -18.81 8.52
CA SER A 208 -11.30 -19.23 7.33
C SER A 208 -11.25 -18.15 6.26
N ILE A 209 -10.08 -18.02 5.64
CA ILE A 209 -9.89 -17.36 4.34
C ILE A 209 -9.43 -18.45 3.38
N PHE A 210 -10.30 -18.84 2.44
CA PHE A 210 -10.07 -19.99 1.57
C PHE A 210 -10.07 -19.62 0.09
N GLN A 211 -8.90 -19.68 -0.53
CA GLN A 211 -8.70 -19.39 -1.95
C GLN A 211 -8.89 -20.64 -2.81
N ILE A 212 -9.75 -20.55 -3.82
CA ILE A 212 -10.15 -21.66 -4.69
C ILE A 212 -9.73 -21.48 -6.15
N ALA A 213 -9.37 -20.25 -6.55
CA ALA A 213 -8.88 -19.94 -7.88
C ALA A 213 -7.58 -19.10 -7.83
N ASP A 214 -6.75 -19.26 -8.85
CA ASP A 214 -5.45 -18.59 -8.96
C ASP A 214 -5.65 -17.09 -9.20
N ASP A 215 -5.19 -16.28 -8.26
CA ASP A 215 -5.37 -14.82 -8.27
C ASP A 215 -4.60 -14.09 -9.37
N ARG A 216 -3.76 -14.77 -10.15
CA ARG A 216 -3.09 -14.23 -11.34
C ARG A 216 -4.02 -14.13 -12.55
N TYR A 217 -5.19 -14.76 -12.48
CA TYR A 217 -6.21 -14.76 -13.54
C TYR A 217 -7.50 -14.15 -13.01
N MET A 218 -8.33 -13.64 -13.92
CA MET A 218 -9.62 -13.08 -13.57
C MET A 218 -10.66 -14.16 -13.21
N ALA A 219 -11.64 -13.78 -12.39
CA ALA A 219 -12.82 -14.59 -12.09
C ALA A 219 -14.07 -14.07 -12.85
N GLN A 220 -15.21 -14.77 -12.73
CA GLN A 220 -16.43 -14.49 -13.49
C GLN A 220 -17.68 -14.22 -12.62
N GLY A 221 -17.54 -13.66 -11.41
CA GLY A 221 -18.64 -13.40 -10.48
C GLY A 221 -19.26 -12.00 -10.50
N ALA A 222 -18.68 -11.01 -11.18
CA ALA A 222 -19.06 -9.60 -11.07
C ALA A 222 -19.44 -8.91 -12.40
N GLY A 223 -19.96 -9.68 -13.36
CA GLY A 223 -20.38 -9.19 -14.68
C GLY A 223 -19.22 -8.75 -15.61
N PRO A 224 -19.48 -8.49 -16.90
CA PRO A 224 -18.46 -8.27 -17.92
C PRO A 224 -17.66 -6.97 -17.73
N LYS A 225 -18.12 -6.04 -16.88
CA LYS A 225 -17.43 -4.77 -16.60
C LYS A 225 -16.54 -4.85 -15.37
N GLY A 226 -16.87 -5.69 -14.38
CA GLY A 226 -16.01 -5.97 -13.23
C GLY A 226 -14.99 -7.08 -13.50
N ASN A 227 -15.46 -8.21 -14.05
CA ASN A 227 -14.67 -9.43 -14.24
C ASN A 227 -13.25 -9.22 -14.79
N PRO A 228 -13.04 -8.47 -15.89
CA PRO A 228 -11.71 -8.39 -16.49
C PRO A 228 -10.65 -7.67 -15.65
N TYR A 229 -11.04 -7.02 -14.54
CA TYR A 229 -10.19 -6.06 -13.84
C TYR A 229 -9.95 -6.37 -12.38
N TYR A 230 -10.83 -7.10 -11.69
CA TYR A 230 -10.81 -7.15 -10.23
C TYR A 230 -10.76 -8.58 -9.70
N LEU A 231 -10.01 -8.75 -8.61
CA LEU A 231 -10.14 -9.90 -7.72
C LEU A 231 -11.56 -9.93 -7.14
N GLN A 232 -12.01 -11.07 -6.65
CA GLN A 232 -13.38 -11.28 -6.20
C GLN A 232 -13.38 -12.30 -5.06
N PHE A 233 -14.06 -12.00 -3.95
CA PHE A 233 -14.29 -12.97 -2.89
C PHE A 233 -15.71 -12.86 -2.35
N GLU A 234 -16.18 -13.96 -1.79
CA GLU A 234 -17.53 -14.12 -1.23
C GLU A 234 -17.48 -14.20 0.30
N LEU A 235 -18.36 -13.47 0.96
CA LEU A 235 -18.61 -13.54 2.40
C LEU A 235 -19.73 -14.55 2.70
N ILE A 236 -19.45 -15.54 3.54
CA ILE A 236 -20.48 -16.44 4.09
C ILE A 236 -21.32 -15.69 5.12
N ARG A 237 -22.65 -15.68 5.04
CA ARG A 237 -23.45 -14.91 6.01
C ARG A 237 -23.31 -15.48 7.43
N GLU A 238 -22.97 -14.62 8.38
CA GLU A 238 -22.73 -14.98 9.78
C GLU A 238 -23.97 -14.70 10.67
N HIS A 239 -24.06 -15.43 11.78
CA HIS A 239 -25.26 -15.45 12.64
C HIS A 239 -25.00 -15.05 14.09
N SER A 240 -23.89 -14.37 14.36
CA SER A 240 -23.61 -13.81 15.68
C SER A 240 -22.71 -12.59 15.57
N GLN A 241 -22.76 -11.76 16.61
CA GLN A 241 -21.95 -10.55 16.73
C GLN A 241 -20.45 -10.80 16.58
N GLU A 242 -19.91 -11.79 17.31
CA GLU A 242 -18.48 -12.11 17.25
C GLU A 242 -18.11 -12.69 15.88
N ASN A 243 -18.95 -13.57 15.33
CA ASN A 243 -18.69 -14.22 14.05
C ASN A 243 -18.64 -13.20 12.90
N PHE A 244 -19.62 -12.28 12.85
CA PHE A 244 -19.66 -11.20 11.87
C PHE A 244 -18.43 -10.29 11.96
N ALA A 245 -18.03 -9.90 13.17
CA ALA A 245 -16.83 -9.12 13.39
C ALA A 245 -15.55 -9.85 12.94
N ARG A 246 -15.41 -11.14 13.24
CA ARG A 246 -14.27 -11.96 12.81
C ARG A 246 -14.23 -12.13 11.29
N GLN A 247 -15.38 -12.30 10.65
CA GLN A 247 -15.45 -12.34 9.20
C GLN A 247 -14.99 -11.02 8.58
N LEU A 248 -15.48 -9.87 9.06
CA LEU A 248 -15.06 -8.56 8.56
C LEU A 248 -13.55 -8.36 8.73
N ALA A 249 -13.00 -8.78 9.87
CA ALA A 249 -11.58 -8.77 10.15
C ALA A 249 -10.78 -9.63 9.14
N ASN A 250 -11.23 -10.87 8.90
CA ASN A 250 -10.64 -11.77 7.89
C ASN A 250 -10.70 -11.17 6.48
N ALA A 251 -11.84 -10.60 6.10
CA ALA A 251 -12.05 -10.00 4.79
C ALA A 251 -11.18 -8.77 4.57
N ALA A 252 -11.05 -7.91 5.58
CA ALA A 252 -10.20 -6.73 5.52
C ALA A 252 -8.72 -7.11 5.47
N TYR A 253 -8.29 -8.10 6.25
CA TYR A 253 -6.95 -8.66 6.20
C TYR A 253 -6.62 -9.23 4.81
N TYR A 254 -7.48 -10.10 4.28
CA TYR A 254 -7.31 -10.68 2.94
C TYR A 254 -7.22 -9.60 1.86
N THR A 255 -8.11 -8.61 1.92
CA THR A 255 -8.09 -7.46 1.02
C THR A 255 -6.76 -6.71 1.10
N ALA A 256 -6.27 -6.41 2.31
CA ALA A 256 -5.00 -5.74 2.50
C ALA A 256 -3.81 -6.55 1.93
N VAL A 257 -3.78 -7.87 2.15
CA VAL A 257 -2.75 -8.77 1.59
C VAL A 257 -2.78 -8.74 0.05
N MET A 258 -3.96 -8.83 -0.56
CA MET A 258 -4.09 -8.77 -2.02
C MET A 258 -3.66 -7.41 -2.59
N LEU A 259 -4.08 -6.31 -1.97
CA LEU A 259 -3.67 -4.97 -2.39
C LEU A 259 -2.15 -4.78 -2.26
N LYS A 260 -1.51 -5.27 -1.19
CA LYS A 260 -0.05 -5.26 -1.04
C LYS A 260 0.64 -6.10 -2.12
N LYS A 261 0.17 -7.33 -2.33
CA LYS A 261 0.71 -8.26 -3.34
C LYS A 261 0.75 -7.61 -4.73
N TYR A 262 -0.29 -6.86 -5.09
CA TYR A 262 -0.41 -6.19 -6.38
C TYR A 262 0.02 -4.71 -6.37
N GLN A 263 0.62 -4.21 -5.28
CA GLN A 263 1.09 -2.81 -5.13
C GLN A 263 -0.02 -1.77 -5.39
N LEU A 264 -1.25 -2.09 -4.98
CA LEU A 264 -2.44 -1.27 -5.14
C LEU A 264 -2.71 -0.41 -3.88
N PRO A 265 -3.17 0.84 -4.03
CA PRO A 265 -3.59 1.69 -2.92
C PRO A 265 -4.88 1.18 -2.26
N VAL A 266 -5.20 1.67 -1.06
CA VAL A 266 -6.47 1.41 -0.37
C VAL A 266 -7.42 2.56 -0.70
N THR A 267 -8.22 2.41 -1.75
CA THR A 267 -9.06 3.49 -2.30
C THR A 267 -10.42 2.97 -2.71
N LEU A 268 -11.47 3.72 -2.35
CA LEU A 268 -12.84 3.41 -2.74
C LEU A 268 -13.01 3.51 -4.26
N GLY A 269 -13.70 2.53 -4.86
CA GLY A 269 -14.14 2.59 -6.24
C GLY A 269 -14.98 3.83 -6.57
N GLN A 270 -14.78 4.41 -7.75
CA GLN A 270 -15.42 5.64 -8.20
C GLN A 270 -16.12 5.46 -9.55
N LYS A 271 -17.05 6.35 -9.88
CA LYS A 271 -17.81 6.30 -11.16
C LYS A 271 -16.95 6.34 -12.43
N ASP A 272 -15.73 6.87 -12.34
CA ASP A 272 -14.77 6.90 -13.44
C ASP A 272 -13.92 5.61 -13.56
N ALA A 273 -14.31 4.55 -12.84
CA ALA A 273 -13.61 3.27 -12.72
C ALA A 273 -12.22 3.35 -12.04
N SER A 274 -11.90 4.49 -11.40
CA SER A 274 -10.75 4.57 -10.50
C SER A 274 -11.06 3.96 -9.13
N GLY A 275 -10.03 3.72 -8.33
CA GLY A 275 -10.15 3.04 -7.04
C GLY A 275 -9.93 1.53 -7.12
N THR A 276 -9.78 0.90 -5.96
CA THR A 276 -9.23 -0.45 -5.81
C THR A 276 -10.11 -1.37 -4.96
N VAL A 277 -11.02 -0.81 -4.15
CA VAL A 277 -11.94 -1.56 -3.29
C VAL A 277 -13.36 -1.27 -3.73
N TRP A 278 -14.11 -2.32 -4.06
CA TRP A 278 -15.43 -2.23 -4.66
C TRP A 278 -16.38 -3.21 -3.98
N THR A 279 -17.62 -2.80 -3.74
CA THR A 279 -18.72 -3.75 -3.52
C THR A 279 -19.35 -4.14 -4.85
N HIS A 280 -20.05 -5.26 -4.93
CA HIS A 280 -20.78 -5.63 -6.14
C HIS A 280 -21.88 -4.59 -6.47
N GLN A 281 -22.52 -4.04 -5.44
CA GLN A 281 -23.42 -2.89 -5.51
C GLN A 281 -22.80 -1.71 -6.29
N MET A 282 -21.57 -1.33 -5.94
CA MET A 282 -20.86 -0.25 -6.62
C MET A 282 -20.56 -0.61 -8.08
N VAL A 283 -20.22 -1.87 -8.37
CA VAL A 283 -20.03 -2.33 -9.75
C VAL A 283 -21.33 -2.19 -10.55
N SER A 284 -22.47 -2.64 -10.02
CA SER A 284 -23.79 -2.48 -10.63
C SER A 284 -24.10 -1.01 -10.91
N SER A 285 -23.88 -0.14 -9.92
CA SER A 285 -24.25 1.27 -9.98
C SER A 285 -23.32 2.12 -10.87
N TYR A 286 -22.03 1.81 -10.89
CA TYR A 286 -21.02 2.67 -11.51
C TYR A 286 -20.49 2.11 -12.83
N LEU A 287 -20.33 0.79 -12.93
CA LEU A 287 -19.75 0.12 -14.10
C LEU A 287 -20.81 -0.57 -14.97
N GLY A 288 -21.89 -1.05 -14.35
CA GLY A 288 -22.99 -1.79 -14.98
C GLY A 288 -22.62 -3.21 -15.42
N GLY A 289 -23.56 -3.89 -16.08
CA GLY A 289 -23.38 -5.29 -16.55
C GLY A 289 -23.69 -6.35 -15.49
N THR A 290 -24.19 -5.93 -14.34
CA THR A 290 -24.74 -6.72 -13.23
C THR A 290 -25.72 -5.81 -12.48
N ASP A 291 -26.67 -6.39 -11.76
CA ASP A 291 -27.73 -5.70 -10.99
C ASP A 291 -27.73 -6.06 -9.50
N HIS A 292 -26.72 -6.82 -9.09
CA HIS A 292 -26.48 -7.27 -7.73
C HIS A 292 -26.21 -6.12 -6.75
N GLN A 293 -26.63 -6.29 -5.49
CA GLN A 293 -26.52 -5.27 -4.43
C GLN A 293 -25.63 -5.71 -3.26
N ASP A 294 -24.99 -6.87 -3.34
CA ASP A 294 -24.07 -7.38 -2.32
C ASP A 294 -22.79 -6.53 -2.18
N PRO A 295 -22.16 -6.49 -0.99
CA PRO A 295 -22.61 -7.03 0.29
C PRO A 295 -23.40 -6.00 1.11
N ASP A 296 -23.77 -4.86 0.53
CA ASP A 296 -24.31 -3.70 1.26
C ASP A 296 -25.55 -4.08 2.09
N ASP A 297 -26.47 -4.85 1.52
CA ASP A 297 -27.67 -5.32 2.24
C ASP A 297 -27.33 -6.27 3.40
N TYR A 298 -26.38 -7.20 3.20
CA TYR A 298 -25.92 -8.10 4.26
C TYR A 298 -25.24 -7.33 5.39
N TRP A 299 -24.32 -6.41 5.07
CA TRP A 299 -23.64 -5.59 6.06
C TRP A 299 -24.61 -4.73 6.85
N ASN A 300 -25.56 -4.06 6.19
CA ASN A 300 -26.56 -3.25 6.86
C ASN A 300 -27.45 -4.09 7.79
N GLY A 301 -27.90 -5.27 7.34
CA GLY A 301 -28.71 -6.18 8.14
C GLY A 301 -27.96 -6.70 9.38
N ALA A 302 -26.77 -7.25 9.18
CA ALA A 302 -25.96 -7.81 10.26
C ALA A 302 -25.47 -6.74 11.25
N ALA A 303 -25.10 -5.55 10.77
CA ALA A 303 -24.71 -4.43 11.65
C ALA A 303 -25.88 -3.96 12.52
N ALA A 304 -27.08 -3.83 11.93
CA ALA A 304 -28.27 -3.42 12.66
C ALA A 304 -28.66 -4.48 13.70
N GLU A 305 -28.64 -5.76 13.33
CA GLU A 305 -29.03 -6.86 14.20
C GLU A 305 -28.04 -7.08 15.36
N PHE A 306 -26.73 -7.15 15.06
CA PHE A 306 -25.74 -7.58 16.03
C PHE A 306 -25.07 -6.44 16.80
N PHE A 307 -25.12 -5.21 16.28
CA PHE A 307 -24.42 -4.06 16.87
C PHE A 307 -25.32 -2.83 17.09
N ALA A 308 -26.58 -2.86 16.66
CA ALA A 308 -27.45 -1.68 16.63
C ALA A 308 -26.76 -0.48 15.93
N SER A 309 -26.04 -0.77 14.85
CA SER A 309 -25.19 0.15 14.10
C SER A 309 -25.42 -0.02 12.60
N ASP A 310 -24.79 0.83 11.79
CA ASP A 310 -24.57 0.59 10.37
C ASP A 310 -23.14 0.08 10.11
N TYR A 311 -22.92 -0.44 8.90
CA TYR A 311 -21.59 -0.75 8.39
C TYR A 311 -21.53 -0.52 6.89
N SER A 312 -20.66 0.38 6.47
CA SER A 312 -20.49 0.78 5.08
C SER A 312 -19.15 0.30 4.51
N VAL A 313 -19.01 0.37 3.19
CA VAL A 313 -17.71 0.16 2.52
C VAL A 313 -16.64 1.16 3.01
N GLN A 314 -17.03 2.34 3.49
CA GLN A 314 -16.08 3.32 4.04
C GLN A 314 -15.52 2.86 5.38
N ASP A 315 -16.36 2.25 6.23
CA ASP A 315 -15.91 1.63 7.49
C ASP A 315 -14.99 0.43 7.20
N PHE A 316 -15.32 -0.34 6.16
CA PHE A 316 -14.48 -1.44 5.70
C PHE A 316 -13.11 -0.97 5.17
N LEU A 317 -13.06 0.15 4.44
CA LEU A 317 -11.81 0.79 4.00
C LEU A 317 -10.89 1.18 5.16
N ASP A 318 -11.47 1.73 6.24
CA ASP A 318 -10.70 2.07 7.45
C ASP A 318 -10.12 0.82 8.11
N LEU A 319 -10.88 -0.28 8.12
CA LEU A 319 -10.40 -1.57 8.63
C LEU A 319 -9.31 -2.17 7.74
N ILE A 320 -9.47 -2.16 6.41
CA ILE A 320 -8.44 -2.57 5.44
C ILE A 320 -7.16 -1.77 5.68
N GLN A 321 -7.27 -0.46 5.90
CA GLN A 321 -6.11 0.40 6.11
C GLN A 321 -5.30 0.00 7.35
N VAL A 322 -5.96 -0.46 8.42
CA VAL A 322 -5.26 -0.98 9.61
C VAL A 322 -4.37 -2.16 9.23
N TYR A 323 -4.92 -3.20 8.62
CA TYR A 323 -4.15 -4.38 8.20
C TYR A 323 -3.08 -4.00 7.16
N TYR A 324 -3.41 -3.10 6.22
CA TYR A 324 -2.47 -2.62 5.21
C TYR A 324 -1.27 -1.89 5.81
N ASN A 325 -1.45 -1.17 6.92
CA ASN A 325 -0.37 -0.51 7.62
C ASN A 325 0.52 -1.50 8.39
N GLN A 326 -0.04 -2.62 8.85
CA GLN A 326 0.67 -3.64 9.63
C GLN A 326 1.56 -4.57 8.77
N LEU A 327 1.22 -4.75 7.48
CA LEU A 327 1.93 -5.57 6.48
C LEU A 327 3.17 -4.89 5.88
#